data_AF-S9ZEF9-F1
#
_entry.id   AF-S9ZEF9-F1
#
_cell.length_a   1.000
_cell.length_b   1.000
_cell.length_c   1.000
_cell.angle_alpha   90.00
_cell.angle_beta   90.00
_cell.angle_gamma   90.00
#
_symmetry.space_group_name_H-M   'P 1'
#
loop_
_entity.id
_entity.type
_entity.pdbx_description
1 polymer ?
#
loop_
_entity_poly.entity_id
_entity_poly.type
_entity_poly.pdbx_seq_one_letter_code
_entity_poly.pdbx_strand_id
1 'polypeptide(L)'
;MSAATPNVAASVHARLLNVAKAQGVDFNQVLVRFALERILYRLTQSPHADRFLLKGALLFTLWYDMPHRATRDADLLGFGASDLESVAQVFRDIAAVPVDDGIVFDPASVTVEEIRKEAGYGGVRVIIAGDLASESPRVPWRLVGLSQAMAVA
;
A
#
# COMPACT_ATOMS: atom_id res chain seq x y z
N MET A 1 38.82 -3.73 -1.55
CA MET A 1 37.97 -2.57 -1.22
C MET A 1 36.62 -2.83 -1.86
N SER A 2 35.64 -3.35 -1.11
CA SER A 2 34.29 -3.53 -1.64
C SER A 2 33.59 -2.18 -1.55
N ALA A 3 33.15 -1.63 -2.69
CA ALA A 3 32.31 -0.45 -2.70
C ALA A 3 31.06 -0.73 -1.83
N ALA A 4 30.74 0.19 -0.93
CA ALA A 4 29.55 0.08 -0.09
C ALA A 4 28.32 0.01 -1.01
N THR A 5 27.56 -1.07 -0.94
CA THR A 5 26.28 -1.20 -1.65
C THR A 5 25.41 0.00 -1.26
N PRO A 6 24.87 0.77 -2.22
CA PRO A 6 24.04 1.92 -1.90
C PRO A 6 22.87 1.49 -1.01
N ASN A 7 22.73 2.11 0.17
CA ASN A 7 21.58 1.88 1.04
C ASN A 7 20.35 2.57 0.39
N VAL A 8 19.66 1.84 -0.49
CA VAL A 8 18.50 2.34 -1.26
C VAL A 8 17.44 2.90 -0.32
N ALA A 9 17.15 2.23 0.78
CA ALA A 9 16.16 2.67 1.75
C ALA A 9 16.53 3.99 2.43
N ALA A 10 17.80 4.19 2.81
CA ALA A 10 18.27 5.47 3.34
C ALA A 10 18.16 6.60 2.30
N SER A 11 18.49 6.30 1.03
CA SER A 11 18.33 7.25 -0.09
C SER A 11 16.86 7.63 -0.31
N VAL A 12 15.96 6.65 -0.34
CA VAL A 12 14.52 6.86 -0.47
C VAL A 12 14.00 7.67 0.71
N HIS A 13 14.35 7.32 1.96
CA HIS A 13 13.96 8.07 3.14
C HIS A 13 14.36 9.55 3.06
N ALA A 14 15.61 9.84 2.68
CA ALA A 14 16.09 11.20 2.49
C ALA A 14 15.30 11.96 1.40
N ARG A 15 14.97 11.28 0.30
CA ARG A 15 14.14 11.87 -0.78
C ARG A 15 12.73 12.16 -0.31
N LEU A 16 12.09 11.26 0.44
CA LEU A 16 10.77 11.47 1.01
C LEU A 16 10.75 12.63 2.02
N LEU A 17 11.80 12.79 2.84
CA LEU A 17 11.97 13.95 3.71
C LEU A 17 12.02 15.27 2.92
N ASN A 18 12.75 15.28 1.80
CA ASN A 18 12.83 16.46 0.94
C ASN A 18 11.47 16.79 0.30
N VAL A 19 10.71 15.77 -0.12
CA VAL A 19 9.34 15.95 -0.63
C VAL A 19 8.43 16.55 0.44
N ALA A 20 8.46 16.02 1.67
CA ALA A 20 7.66 16.54 2.78
C ALA A 20 7.98 18.02 3.07
N LYS A 21 9.26 18.39 3.10
CA LYS A 21 9.71 19.77 3.28
C LYS A 21 9.25 20.69 2.14
N ALA A 22 9.41 20.24 0.89
CA ALA A 22 9.03 21.03 -0.29
C ALA A 22 7.52 21.28 -0.38
N GLN A 23 6.71 20.30 0.04
CA GLN A 23 5.26 20.39 0.04
C GLN A 23 4.68 21.02 1.32
N GLY A 24 5.50 21.23 2.36
CA GLY A 24 5.03 21.76 3.65
C GLY A 24 4.09 20.81 4.40
N VAL A 25 4.22 19.49 4.17
CA VAL A 25 3.36 18.45 4.76
C VAL A 25 4.14 17.60 5.75
N ASP A 26 3.40 16.87 6.59
CA ASP A 26 3.99 15.92 7.54
C ASP A 26 4.66 14.74 6.80
N PHE A 27 5.86 14.35 7.26
CA PHE A 27 6.63 13.27 6.64
C PHE A 27 5.88 11.94 6.60
N ASN A 28 5.08 11.63 7.63
CA ASN A 28 4.29 10.42 7.67
C ASN A 28 3.23 10.39 6.56
N GLN A 29 2.68 11.54 6.16
CA GLN A 29 1.74 11.59 5.04
C GLN A 29 2.42 11.20 3.72
N VAL A 30 3.63 11.71 3.49
CA VAL A 30 4.43 11.37 2.30
C VAL A 30 4.83 9.90 2.33
N LEU A 31 5.22 9.39 3.49
CA LEU A 31 5.62 7.99 3.64
C LEU A 31 4.45 7.03 3.44
N VAL A 32 3.27 7.31 4.01
CA VAL A 32 2.06 6.49 3.80
C VAL A 32 1.67 6.49 2.34
N ARG A 33 1.65 7.67 1.69
CA ARG A 33 1.38 7.76 0.25
C ARG A 33 2.38 6.93 -0.55
N PHE A 34 3.67 7.03 -0.25
CA PHE A 34 4.71 6.22 -0.88
C PHE A 34 4.41 4.72 -0.70
N ALA A 35 4.16 4.25 0.52
CA ALA A 35 3.85 2.84 0.78
C ALA A 35 2.62 2.35 0.00
N LEU A 36 1.55 3.16 -0.08
CA LEU A 36 0.35 2.86 -0.87
C LEU A 36 0.68 2.74 -2.36
N GLU A 37 1.46 3.67 -2.92
CA GLU A 37 1.93 3.59 -4.32
C GLU A 37 2.81 2.37 -4.56
N ARG A 38 3.65 1.98 -3.59
CA ARG A 38 4.56 0.83 -3.70
C ARG A 38 3.84 -0.52 -3.61
N ILE A 39 2.76 -0.65 -2.84
CA ILE A 39 1.95 -1.86 -2.84
C ILE A 39 1.09 -1.94 -4.11
N LEU A 40 0.58 -0.82 -4.62
CA LEU A 40 -0.11 -0.77 -5.91
C LEU A 40 0.82 -1.15 -7.06
N TYR A 41 2.07 -0.70 -7.04
CA TYR A 41 3.06 -1.14 -8.01
C TYR A 41 3.29 -2.65 -7.95
N ARG A 42 3.42 -3.24 -6.76
CA ARG A 42 3.52 -4.71 -6.61
C ARG A 42 2.29 -5.45 -7.13
N LEU A 43 1.09 -4.88 -6.92
CA LEU A 43 -0.15 -5.42 -7.50
C LEU A 43 -0.06 -5.48 -9.03
N THR A 44 0.43 -4.43 -9.71
CA THR A 44 0.57 -4.44 -11.18
C THR A 44 1.64 -5.40 -11.69
N GLN A 45 2.62 -5.75 -10.86
CA GLN A 45 3.65 -6.74 -11.18
C GLN A 45 3.24 -8.18 -10.82
N SER A 46 2.08 -8.37 -10.18
CA SER A 46 1.59 -9.68 -9.75
C SER A 46 0.66 -10.32 -10.78
N PRO A 47 0.44 -11.65 -10.71
CA PRO A 47 -0.60 -12.31 -11.50
C PRO A 47 -2.03 -11.82 -11.25
N HIS A 48 -2.24 -10.98 -10.22
CA HIS A 48 -3.54 -10.46 -9.81
C HIS A 48 -3.85 -9.06 -10.39
N ALA A 49 -2.97 -8.51 -11.24
CA ALA A 49 -3.09 -7.14 -11.76
C ALA A 49 -4.45 -6.82 -12.38
N ASP A 50 -5.00 -7.73 -13.18
CA ASP A 50 -6.28 -7.54 -13.87
C ASP A 50 -7.51 -7.80 -12.98
N ARG A 51 -7.30 -8.19 -11.72
CA ARG A 51 -8.38 -8.50 -10.77
C ARG A 51 -8.82 -7.31 -9.95
N PHE A 52 -8.13 -6.17 -10.01
CA PHE A 52 -8.43 -5.01 -9.18
C PHE A 52 -8.40 -3.71 -9.95
N LEU A 53 -9.32 -2.80 -9.61
CA LEU A 53 -9.33 -1.42 -10.07
C LEU A 53 -9.20 -0.47 -8.89
N LEU A 54 -8.27 0.48 -8.99
CA LEU A 54 -8.14 1.56 -8.02
C LEU A 54 -9.33 2.52 -8.12
N LYS A 55 -9.89 2.87 -6.96
CA LYS A 55 -10.96 3.87 -6.83
C LYS A 55 -10.70 4.75 -5.61
N GLY A 56 -11.68 5.59 -5.29
CA GLY A 56 -11.68 6.37 -4.04
C GLY A 56 -10.66 7.51 -4.03
N ALA A 57 -10.30 7.95 -2.82
CA ALA A 57 -9.54 9.18 -2.63
C ALA A 57 -8.12 9.11 -3.23
N LEU A 58 -7.44 7.95 -3.14
CA LEU A 58 -6.10 7.79 -3.68
C LEU A 58 -6.07 7.97 -5.21
N LEU A 59 -7.10 7.49 -5.93
CA LEU A 59 -7.21 7.72 -7.37
C LEU A 59 -7.25 9.22 -7.68
N PHE A 60 -8.04 10.00 -6.94
CA PHE A 60 -8.12 11.44 -7.16
C PHE A 60 -6.80 12.14 -6.88
N THR A 61 -6.07 11.76 -5.81
CA THR A 61 -4.73 12.29 -5.52
C THR A 61 -3.71 11.99 -6.62
N LEU A 62 -3.83 10.85 -7.31
CA LEU A 62 -2.91 10.47 -8.40
C LEU A 62 -3.28 11.10 -9.74
N TRP A 63 -4.57 11.30 -10.00
CA TRP A 63 -5.09 11.73 -11.30
C TRP A 63 -5.27 13.25 -11.43
N TYR A 64 -5.60 13.90 -10.33
CA TYR A 64 -5.75 15.34 -10.27
C TYR A 64 -4.69 15.86 -9.31
N ASP A 65 -3.90 16.84 -9.73
CA ASP A 65 -2.92 17.56 -8.90
C ASP A 65 -3.63 18.49 -7.88
N MET A 66 -4.73 17.99 -7.31
CA MET A 66 -5.56 18.66 -6.33
C MET A 66 -5.26 18.05 -4.96
N PRO A 67 -4.87 18.86 -3.97
CA PRO A 67 -4.68 18.40 -2.62
C PRO A 67 -6.04 18.05 -2.00
N HIS A 68 -6.49 16.82 -2.24
CA HIS A 68 -7.54 16.21 -1.44
C HIS A 68 -7.01 15.87 -0.05
N ARG A 69 -7.91 15.67 0.91
CA ARG A 69 -7.57 15.22 2.27
C ARG A 69 -6.61 14.04 2.18
N ALA A 70 -5.54 14.07 2.98
CA ALA A 70 -4.60 12.96 3.10
C ALA A 70 -5.35 11.63 3.29
N THR A 71 -5.18 10.71 2.33
CA THR A 71 -5.71 9.35 2.43
C THR A 71 -4.70 8.45 3.11
N ARG A 72 -5.18 7.55 3.96
CA ARG A 72 -4.36 6.55 4.64
C ARG A 72 -4.53 5.15 4.06
N ASP A 73 -5.50 5.02 3.17
CA ASP A 73 -5.96 3.75 2.62
C ASP A 73 -5.99 3.82 1.10
N ALA A 74 -5.92 2.65 0.45
CA ALA A 74 -6.26 2.50 -0.97
C ALA A 74 -7.59 1.76 -1.09
N ASP A 75 -8.50 2.30 -1.90
CA ASP A 75 -9.76 1.65 -2.19
C ASP A 75 -9.66 0.87 -3.49
N LEU A 76 -9.96 -0.43 -3.45
CA LEU A 76 -9.93 -1.30 -4.62
C LEU A 76 -11.33 -1.85 -4.91
N LEU A 77 -11.65 -2.00 -6.19
CA LEU A 77 -12.75 -2.83 -6.65
C LEU A 77 -12.14 -4.15 -7.13
N GLY A 78 -12.47 -5.27 -6.49
CA GLY A 78 -11.92 -6.57 -6.87
C GLY A 78 -12.91 -7.44 -7.64
N PHE A 79 -12.40 -8.28 -8.53
CA PHE A 79 -13.14 -9.25 -9.33
C PHE A 79 -12.75 -10.70 -8.97
N GLY A 80 -13.72 -11.61 -8.99
CA GLY A 80 -13.55 -13.03 -8.69
C GLY A 80 -13.84 -13.39 -7.23
N ALA A 81 -13.16 -14.42 -6.72
CA ALA A 81 -13.36 -14.92 -5.36
C ALA A 81 -13.14 -13.84 -4.29
N SER A 82 -14.07 -13.78 -3.33
CA SER A 82 -14.19 -12.69 -2.37
C SER A 82 -14.28 -13.14 -0.91
N ASP A 83 -14.14 -14.43 -0.66
CA ASP A 83 -13.97 -14.91 0.69
C ASP A 83 -12.66 -14.41 1.29
N LEU A 84 -12.62 -14.28 2.61
CA LEU A 84 -11.51 -13.68 3.33
C LEU A 84 -10.19 -14.42 3.07
N GLU A 85 -10.19 -15.74 2.97
CA GLU A 85 -8.98 -16.54 2.78
C GLU A 85 -8.38 -16.30 1.38
N SER A 86 -9.21 -16.31 0.35
CA SER A 86 -8.81 -15.96 -1.02
C SER A 86 -8.21 -14.55 -1.08
N VAL A 87 -8.86 -13.56 -0.47
CA VAL A 87 -8.35 -12.18 -0.45
C VAL A 87 -7.03 -12.10 0.31
N ALA A 88 -6.92 -12.74 1.47
CA ALA A 88 -5.68 -12.77 2.24
C ALA A 88 -4.53 -13.34 1.40
N GLN A 89 -4.76 -14.46 0.73
CA GLN A 89 -3.72 -15.10 -0.09
C GLN A 89 -3.26 -14.20 -1.24
N VAL A 90 -4.19 -13.55 -1.94
CA VAL A 90 -3.86 -12.59 -3.01
C VAL A 90 -2.94 -11.49 -2.48
N PHE A 91 -3.25 -10.91 -1.32
CA PHE A 91 -2.42 -9.84 -0.77
C PHE A 91 -1.09 -10.31 -0.17
N ARG A 92 -0.98 -11.57 0.26
CA ARG A 92 0.31 -12.19 0.57
C ARG A 92 1.19 -12.30 -0.67
N ASP A 93 0.62 -12.76 -1.79
CA ASP A 93 1.34 -12.88 -3.05
C ASP A 93 1.82 -11.51 -3.54
N ILE A 94 0.96 -10.49 -3.45
CA ILE A 94 1.30 -9.10 -3.82
C ILE A 94 2.41 -8.55 -2.92
N ALA A 95 2.31 -8.73 -1.60
CA ALA A 95 3.33 -8.27 -0.65
C ALA A 95 4.69 -8.94 -0.88
N ALA A 96 4.69 -10.20 -1.35
CA ALA A 96 5.89 -10.99 -1.62
C ALA A 96 6.60 -10.61 -2.92
N VAL A 97 6.01 -9.78 -3.79
CA VAL A 97 6.65 -9.37 -5.05
C VAL A 97 7.94 -8.60 -4.75
N PRO A 98 9.12 -9.09 -5.19
CA PRO A 98 10.39 -8.44 -4.92
C PRO A 98 10.54 -7.18 -5.78
N VAL A 99 10.81 -6.05 -5.13
CA VAL A 99 11.08 -4.78 -5.79
C VAL A 99 12.17 -4.04 -5.02
N ASP A 100 13.18 -3.52 -5.74
CA ASP A 100 14.27 -2.75 -5.16
C ASP A 100 13.89 -1.27 -5.00
N ASP A 101 12.96 -0.99 -4.07
CA ASP A 101 12.43 0.35 -3.80
C ASP A 101 12.62 0.78 -2.34
N GLY A 102 13.41 0.04 -1.57
CA GLY A 102 13.78 0.35 -0.19
C GLY A 102 12.69 0.07 0.85
N ILE A 103 11.49 -0.34 0.45
CA ILE A 103 10.41 -0.78 1.35
C ILE A 103 10.20 -2.29 1.26
N VAL A 104 10.04 -2.92 2.42
CA VAL A 104 9.76 -4.35 2.53
C VAL A 104 8.38 -4.51 3.15
N PHE A 105 7.47 -5.18 2.44
CA PHE A 105 6.19 -5.60 3.01
C PHE A 105 6.35 -7.00 3.61
N ASP A 106 5.71 -7.27 4.75
CA ASP A 106 5.70 -8.59 5.37
C ASP A 106 4.43 -9.37 4.96
N PRO A 107 4.53 -10.40 4.10
CA PRO A 107 3.38 -11.23 3.73
C PRO A 107 2.75 -11.94 4.94
N ALA A 108 3.53 -12.29 5.98
CA ALA A 108 2.98 -12.95 7.16
C ALA A 108 2.12 -12.01 8.02
N SER A 109 2.28 -10.69 7.85
CA SER A 109 1.49 -9.67 8.56
C SER A 109 0.10 -9.45 7.98
N VAL A 110 -0.21 -10.03 6.81
CA VAL A 110 -1.48 -9.80 6.10
C VAL A 110 -2.65 -10.31 6.94
N THR A 111 -3.50 -9.40 7.39
CA THR A 111 -4.79 -9.71 8.02
C THR A 111 -5.94 -9.18 7.18
N VAL A 112 -7.09 -9.85 7.29
CA VAL A 112 -8.31 -9.51 6.55
C VAL A 112 -9.50 -9.47 7.50
N GLU A 113 -10.35 -8.48 7.33
CA GLU A 113 -11.54 -8.27 8.14
C GLU A 113 -12.74 -7.94 7.25
N GLU A 114 -13.91 -8.47 7.60
CA GLU A 114 -15.15 -8.13 6.90
C GLU A 114 -15.59 -6.70 7.26
N ILE A 115 -15.86 -5.88 6.25
CA ILE A 115 -16.54 -4.59 6.41
C ILE A 115 -18.02 -4.82 6.15
N ARG A 116 -18.81 -4.87 7.22
CA ARG A 116 -20.27 -4.97 7.12
C ARG A 116 -20.88 -3.59 6.83
N LYS A 117 -21.68 -3.49 5.77
CA LYS A 117 -22.60 -2.37 5.55
C LYS A 117 -24.04 -2.84 5.74
N GLU A 118 -24.85 -2.01 6.38
CA GLU A 118 -26.27 -2.26 6.67
C GLU A 118 -27.13 -2.52 5.41
N ALA A 119 -26.64 -2.16 4.21
CA ALA A 119 -27.37 -2.18 2.94
C ALA A 119 -26.93 -3.26 1.92
N GLY A 120 -26.34 -4.38 2.36
CA GLY A 120 -26.25 -5.60 1.54
C GLY A 120 -25.05 -5.74 0.60
N TYR A 121 -24.11 -4.79 0.59
CA TYR A 121 -22.81 -4.94 -0.10
C TYR A 121 -21.67 -4.89 0.92
N GLY A 122 -21.17 -6.08 1.26
CA GLY A 122 -19.98 -6.23 2.12
C GLY A 122 -18.70 -5.79 1.42
N GLY A 123 -17.67 -5.53 2.21
CA GLY A 123 -16.32 -5.28 1.73
C GLY A 123 -15.30 -6.06 2.55
N VAL A 124 -14.04 -6.03 2.12
CA VAL A 124 -12.93 -6.61 2.88
C VAL A 124 -11.93 -5.51 3.19
N ARG A 125 -11.52 -5.41 4.45
CA ARG A 125 -10.37 -4.62 4.86
C ARG A 125 -9.16 -5.53 4.90
N VAL A 126 -8.09 -5.16 4.21
CA VAL A 126 -6.80 -5.82 4.29
C VAL A 126 -5.83 -4.90 5.01
N ILE A 127 -5.04 -5.46 5.91
CA ILE A 127 -3.99 -4.76 6.63
C ILE A 127 -2.67 -5.46 6.34
N ILE A 128 -1.67 -4.70 5.90
CA ILE A 128 -0.32 -5.19 5.61
C ILE A 128 0.69 -4.28 6.31
N ALA A 129 1.69 -4.86 6.97
CA ALA A 129 2.83 -4.13 7.52
C ALA A 129 3.91 -3.95 6.45
N GLY A 130 4.55 -2.78 6.47
CA GLY A 130 5.66 -2.48 5.59
C GLY A 130 6.69 -1.60 6.28
N ASP A 131 7.96 -1.88 6.05
CA ASP A 131 9.07 -1.17 6.67
C ASP A 131 9.98 -0.59 5.59
N LEU A 132 10.18 0.73 5.64
CA LEU A 132 11.25 1.37 4.90
C LEU A 132 12.57 1.06 5.63
N ALA A 133 13.40 0.19 5.05
CA ALA A 133 14.54 -0.43 5.70
C ALA A 133 15.73 0.54 5.93
N SER A 134 15.53 1.62 6.69
CA SER A 134 16.63 2.51 7.10
C SER A 134 17.35 1.95 8.34
N GLU A 135 18.61 2.34 8.54
CA GLU A 135 19.48 1.89 9.66
C GLU A 135 18.98 2.27 11.07
N SER A 136 17.82 2.95 11.19
CA SER A 136 17.21 3.29 12.47
C SER A 136 16.28 2.16 12.95
N PRO A 137 16.41 1.68 14.20
CA PRO A 137 15.65 0.53 14.67
C PRO A 137 14.15 0.84 14.70
N ARG A 138 13.40 0.13 13.84
CA ARG A 138 11.98 -0.19 13.94
C ARG A 138 11.09 0.99 14.39
N VAL A 139 10.62 1.77 13.44
CA VAL A 139 9.26 2.31 13.55
C VAL A 139 8.36 1.25 12.92
N PRO A 140 7.67 0.39 13.69
CA PRO A 140 6.73 -0.56 13.10
C PRO A 140 5.57 0.24 12.50
N TRP A 141 5.53 0.36 11.18
CA TRP A 141 4.39 0.96 10.51
C TRP A 141 3.30 -0.10 10.42
N ARG A 142 2.29 0.02 11.29
CA ARG A 142 1.04 -0.70 11.14
C ARG A 142 0.10 0.15 10.28
N LEU A 143 -0.47 -0.51 9.28
CA LEU A 143 -1.60 -0.13 8.45
C LEU A 143 -1.26 0.50 7.09
N VAL A 144 -1.07 -0.36 6.08
CA VAL A 144 -1.71 -0.14 4.77
C VAL A 144 -3.12 -0.68 4.90
N GLY A 145 -4.11 0.19 5.10
CA GLY A 145 -5.51 -0.19 4.98
C GLY A 145 -5.87 -0.29 3.49
N LEU A 146 -6.23 -1.47 3.01
CA LEU A 146 -6.86 -1.61 1.71
C LEU A 146 -8.32 -1.92 1.95
N SER A 147 -9.20 -1.09 1.39
CA SER A 147 -10.64 -1.27 1.50
C SER A 147 -11.14 -1.75 0.13
N GLN A 148 -11.52 -3.02 0.06
CA GLN A 148 -12.15 -3.58 -1.12
C GLN A 148 -13.66 -3.37 -1.02
N ALA A 149 -14.27 -2.72 -2.02
CA ALA A 149 -15.70 -2.87 -2.25
C ALA A 149 -15.90 -3.95 -3.31
N MET A 150 -16.86 -4.83 -3.09
CA MET A 150 -17.24 -5.88 -4.02
C MET A 150 -18.11 -5.31 -5.15
N ALA A 151 -17.75 -5.57 -6.40
CA ALA A 151 -18.70 -5.60 -7.50
C ALA A 151 -19.06 -7.07 -7.74
N VAL A 152 -20.30 -7.43 -7.43
CA VAL A 152 -20.87 -8.68 -7.95
C VAL A 152 -21.20 -8.40 -9.41
N ALA A 153 -20.51 -9.08 -10.33
CA ALA A 153 -20.95 -9.21 -11.71
C ALA A 153 -21.64 -10.57 -11.86
#